data_AF-A0A9E5E100-F1
#
_entry.id   AF-A0A9E5E100-F1
#
_cell.length_a   1.000
_cell.length_b   1.000
_cell.length_c   1.000
_cell.angle_alpha   90.00
_cell.angle_beta   90.00
_cell.angle_gamma   90.00
#
_symmetry.space_group_name_H-M   'P 1'
#
loop_
_entity.id
_entity.type
_entity.pdbx_description
1 polymer ?
#
loop_
_entity_poly.entity_id
_entity_poly.type
_entity_poly.pdbx_seq_one_letter_code
_entity_poly.pdbx_strand_id
1 'polypeptide(L)' 'MNKNAKLVAVPYDLYEEFLGWQKNMKAIKIFTPMASEKRALARARKNFRAGKYKTLAQLHHAVADRR' A
#
# COMPACT_ATOMS: atom_id res chain seq x y z
N MET A 1 27.14 24.04 -17.00
CA MET A 1 26.84 22.98 -16.00
C MET A 1 28.17 22.38 -15.55
N ASN A 2 28.55 22.56 -14.28
CA ASN A 2 29.80 22.05 -13.73
C ASN A 2 29.83 20.51 -13.82
N LYS A 3 30.75 19.97 -14.63
CA LYS A 3 30.96 18.53 -14.85
C LYS A 3 31.80 17.86 -13.75
N ASN A 4 31.86 18.46 -12.56
CA ASN A 4 32.51 17.87 -11.38
C ASN A 4 31.45 17.24 -10.47
N ALA A 5 30.61 16.37 -11.03
CA ALA A 5 29.81 15.49 -10.20
C ALA A 5 30.79 14.60 -9.44
N LYS A 6 30.81 14.69 -8.10
CA LYS A 6 31.65 13.84 -7.24
C LYS A 6 31.37 12.38 -7.60
N LEU A 7 32.32 11.73 -8.27
CA LEU A 7 32.26 10.31 -8.52
C LEU A 7 32.59 9.60 -7.21
N VAL A 8 31.69 8.71 -6.78
CA VAL A 8 31.86 7.90 -5.58
C VAL A 8 32.10 6.47 -6.05
N ALA A 9 33.26 5.90 -5.70
CA ALA A 9 33.54 4.50 -5.92
C ALA A 9 32.77 3.67 -4.89
N VAL A 10 32.02 2.68 -5.35
CA VAL A 10 31.23 1.78 -4.51
C VAL A 10 31.63 0.34 -4.86
N PRO A 11 31.83 -0.55 -3.86
CA PRO A 11 32.05 -1.97 -4.11
C PRO A 11 30.95 -2.57 -4.98
N TYR A 12 31.33 -3.48 -5.88
CA TYR A 12 30.42 -4.05 -6.87
C TYR A 12 29.19 -4.72 -6.23
N ASP A 13 29.42 -5.55 -5.21
CA ASP A 13 28.37 -6.30 -4.53
C ASP A 13 27.33 -5.37 -3.87
N LEU A 14 27.79 -4.28 -3.27
CA LEU A 14 26.92 -3.28 -2.64
C LEU A 14 26.08 -2.52 -3.67
N TYR A 15 26.66 -2.29 -4.86
CA TYR A 15 25.94 -1.65 -5.96
C TYR A 15 24.84 -2.57 -6.53
N GLU A 16 25.11 -3.87 -6.68
CA GLU A 16 24.08 -4.83 -7.10
C GLU A 16 22.94 -4.94 -6.09
N GLU A 17 23.26 -4.97 -4.79
CA GLU A 17 22.26 -4.98 -3.72
C GLU A 17 21.38 -3.72 -3.78
N PHE A 18 21.99 -2.55 -3.92
CA PHE A 18 21.27 -1.29 -4.09
C PHE A 18 20.34 -1.30 -5.32
N LEU A 19 20.80 -1.81 -6.45
CA LEU A 19 19.99 -1.93 -7.66
C LEU A 19 18.82 -2.90 -7.47
N GLY A 20 19.03 -4.01 -6.77
CA GLY A 20 17.98 -4.95 -6.39
C GLY A 20 16.93 -4.30 -5.50
N TRP A 21 17.37 -3.57 -4.47
CA TRP A 21 16.49 -2.81 -3.59
C TRP A 21 15.71 -1.73 -4.34
N GLN A 22 16.37 -0.98 -5.23
CA GLN A 22 15.72 0.06 -6.03
C GLN A 22 14.66 -0.52 -6.97
N LYS A 23 14.92 -1.68 -7.59
CA LYS A 23 13.92 -2.39 -8.43
C LYS A 23 12.73 -2.85 -7.60
N ASN A 24 12.98 -3.43 -6.43
CA ASN A 24 11.94 -3.91 -5.53
C ASN A 24 11.10 -2.75 -4.97
N MET A 25 11.72 -1.65 -4.56
CA MET A 25 11.00 -0.46 -4.07
C MET A 25 10.19 0.24 -5.17
N LYS A 26 10.69 0.28 -6.41
CA LYS A 26 9.89 0.74 -7.56
C LYS A 26 8.71 -0.21 -7.86
N ALA A 27 8.88 -1.50 -7.59
CA ALA A 27 7.84 -2.51 -7.74
C ALA A 27 6.82 -2.52 -6.59
N ILE A 28 7.21 -2.05 -5.40
CA ILE A 28 6.29 -1.65 -4.33
C ILE A 28 5.59 -0.38 -4.82
N LYS A 29 4.65 -0.54 -5.75
CA LYS A 29 3.69 0.50 -6.11
C LYS A 29 3.08 0.97 -4.81
N ILE A 30 3.39 2.20 -4.41
CA ILE A 30 2.74 2.86 -3.29
C ILE A 30 1.24 2.69 -3.53
N PHE A 31 0.58 1.94 -2.64
CA PHE A 31 -0.85 1.70 -2.76
C PHE A 31 -1.54 3.05 -2.85
N THR A 32 -1.97 3.39 -4.05
CA THR A 32 -2.60 4.67 -4.34
C THR A 32 -4.09 4.38 -4.41
N PRO A 33 -4.84 4.62 -3.33
CA PRO A 33 -6.25 4.25 -3.31
C PRO A 33 -6.99 5.00 -4.41
N MET A 34 -7.80 4.26 -5.15
CA MET A 34 -8.70 4.81 -6.15
C MET A 34 -9.72 5.75 -5.50
N ALA A 35 -10.30 6.66 -6.29
CA ALA A 35 -11.33 7.57 -5.79
C ALA A 35 -12.55 6.81 -5.21
N SER A 36 -12.89 5.65 -5.78
CA SER A 36 -13.94 4.75 -5.29
C SER A 36 -13.63 4.22 -3.89
N GLU A 37 -12.39 3.81 -3.63
CA GLU A 37 -11.93 3.28 -2.35
C GLU A 37 -11.91 4.38 -1.27
N LYS A 38 -11.45 5.59 -1.62
CA LYS A 38 -11.51 6.75 -0.73
C LYS A 38 -12.96 7.06 -0.30
N ARG A 39 -13.91 7.02 -1.25
CA ARG A 39 -15.34 7.22 -0.95
C ARG A 39 -15.92 6.06 -0.13
N ALA A 40 -15.54 4.82 -0.43
CA ALA A 40 -15.96 3.66 0.33
C ALA A 40 -15.51 3.75 1.79
N LEU A 41 -14.25 4.14 2.02
CA LEU A 41 -13.71 4.35 3.37
C LEU A 41 -14.42 5.48 4.11
N ALA A 42 -14.70 6.61 3.43
CA ALA A 42 -15.45 7.71 4.04
C ALA A 42 -16.86 7.27 4.47
N ARG A 43 -17.55 6.49 3.62
CA ARG A 43 -18.86 5.90 3.96
C ARG A 43 -18.75 4.92 5.12
N ALA A 44 -17.74 4.05 5.12
CA ALA A 44 -17.50 3.10 6.20
C ALA A 44 -17.28 3.81 7.55
N ARG A 45 -16.48 4.88 7.57
CA ARG A 45 -16.27 5.72 8.77
C ARG A 45 -17.57 6.36 9.26
N LYS A 46 -18.40 6.89 8.35
CA LYS A 46 -19.71 7.45 8.70
C LYS A 46 -20.64 6.39 9.29
N ASN A 47 -20.71 5.21 8.67
CA ASN A 47 -21.53 4.10 9.13
C ASN A 47 -21.08 3.60 10.50
N PHE A 48 -19.77 3.47 10.72
CA PHE A 48 -19.21 3.07 12.01
C PHE A 48 -19.61 4.04 13.12
N ARG A 49 -19.45 5.35 12.90
CA ARG A 49 -19.87 6.40 13.86
C ARG A 49 -21.37 6.37 14.16
N ALA A 50 -22.19 5.97 13.19
CA ALA A 50 -23.64 5.85 13.35
C ALA A 50 -24.07 4.50 13.96
N GLY A 51 -23.13 3.66 14.43
CA GLY A 51 -23.43 2.33 14.96
C GLY A 51 -23.81 1.30 13.89
N LYS A 52 -23.69 1.63 12.61
CA LYS A 52 -24.05 0.77 11.46
C LYS A 52 -22.84 -0.07 11.03
N TYR A 53 -22.38 -0.94 11.92
CA TYR A 53 -21.32 -1.91 11.65
C TYR A 53 -21.78 -3.33 11.99
N LYS A 54 -21.13 -4.33 11.38
CA LYS A 54 -21.37 -5.74 11.70
C LYS A 54 -20.26 -6.23 12.63
N THR A 55 -20.63 -7.02 13.62
CA THR A 55 -19.66 -7.77 14.43
C THR A 55 -19.11 -8.96 13.64
N LEU A 56 -17.99 -9.53 14.09
CA LEU A 56 -17.40 -10.71 13.46
C LEU A 56 -18.38 -11.88 13.37
N ALA A 57 -19.16 -12.12 14.44
CA ALA A 57 -20.20 -13.14 14.47
C ALA A 57 -21.31 -12.89 13.43
N GLN A 58 -21.80 -11.64 13.34
CA GLN A 58 -22.79 -11.26 12.34
C GLN A 58 -22.26 -11.37 10.91
N LEU A 59 -20.95 -11.17 10.72
CA LEU A 59 -20.31 -11.36 9.43
C LEU A 59 -20.22 -12.86 9.07
N HIS A 60 -19.82 -13.72 10.01
CA HIS A 60 -19.75 -15.16 9.80
C HIS A 60 -21.10 -15.75 9.37
N HIS A 61 -22.19 -15.39 10.04
CA HIS A 61 -23.53 -15.82 9.64
C HIS A 61 -23.91 -15.30 8.23
N ALA A 62 -23.66 -14.03 7.94
CA ALA A 62 -24.00 -13.44 6.64
C ALA A 62 -23.20 -14.01 5.45
N VAL A 63 -22.01 -14.57 5.71
CA VAL A 63 -21.18 -15.22 4.69
C VAL A 63 -21.53 -16.71 4.56
N ALA A 64 -21.91 -17.36 5.67
CA ALA A 64 -22.39 -18.74 5.67
C ALA A 64 -23.73 -18.89 4.92
N ASP A 65 -24.66 -17.95 5.07
CA ASP A 65 -25.96 -17.95 4.38
C ASP A 65 -25.88 -17.65 2.86
N ARG A 66 -24.69 -17.35 2.33
CA ARG A 66 -24.46 -17.03 0.91
C ARG A 66 -23.87 -18.18 0.09
N ARG A 67 -23.73 -19.36 0.69
CA ARG A 67 -23.33 -20.60 0.01
C ARG A 67 -24.54 -21.50 -0.18
#